data_AF-A0A7D9LV42-F1
#
_entry.id   AF-A0A7D9LV42-F1
#
_cell.length_a   1.000
_cell.length_b   1.000
_cell.length_c   1.000
_cell.angle_alpha   90.00
_cell.angle_beta   90.00
_cell.angle_gamma   90.00
#
_symmetry.space_group_name_H-M   'P 1'
#
loop_
_entity.id
_entity.type
_entity.pdbx_description
1 polymer ?
#
loop_
_entity_poly.entity_id
_entity_poly.type
_entity_poly.pdbx_seq_one_letter_code
_entity_poly.pdbx_strand_id
1 'polypeptide(L)'
;MKKGEITLMVLADFSKAFDTICFKSTIEKFYKLGFSTTFLKWLLSYLSGRSQFVQIDDKSSSHKPIHFGIPQGSILGPLIFNLYVADLNDVISSHINCYQYADDTTLYNHCKVADLTTGETSMNKTLTKLSNWSQGSNLALNPTKTKCMLFTTSQMSTYHSLSSRPLQLAVEEK
;
A
#
# COMPACT_ATOMS: atom_id res chain seq x y z
N MET A 1 15.06 -0.06 16.27
CA MET A 1 14.92 -0.99 17.41
C MET A 1 16.02 -0.75 18.44
N LYS A 2 15.66 -0.38 19.67
CA LYS A 2 16.61 -0.24 20.78
C LYS A 2 16.86 -1.60 21.47
N LYS A 3 17.87 -1.66 22.33
CA LYS A 3 18.16 -2.86 23.12
C LYS A 3 16.96 -3.24 23.99
N GLY A 4 16.51 -4.49 23.90
CA GLY A 4 15.37 -5.01 24.66
C GLY A 4 13.99 -4.76 24.03
N GLU A 5 13.94 -4.18 22.83
CA GLU A 5 12.71 -4.04 22.05
C GLU A 5 12.59 -5.15 20.99
N ILE A 6 11.36 -5.39 20.57
CA ILE A 6 10.97 -6.20 19.43
C ILE A 6 10.34 -5.31 18.35
N THR A 7 10.22 -5.82 17.13
CA THR A 7 9.55 -5.10 16.03
C THR A 7 8.37 -5.90 15.53
N LEU A 8 7.17 -5.35 15.69
CA LEU A 8 5.96 -5.83 15.02
C LEU A 8 5.89 -5.18 13.64
N MET A 9 5.81 -5.98 12.58
CA MET A 9 5.85 -5.52 11.20
C MET A 9 4.71 -6.11 10.39
N VAL A 10 4.13 -5.31 9.50
CA VAL A 10 3.17 -5.72 8.48
C VAL A 10 3.69 -5.27 7.12
N LEU A 11 3.84 -6.22 6.21
CA LEU A 11 4.19 -6.02 4.81
C LEU A 11 2.89 -6.04 4.01
N ALA A 12 2.35 -4.87 3.69
CA ALA A 12 1.12 -4.71 2.93
C ALA A 12 1.40 -4.74 1.42
N ASP A 13 0.60 -5.52 0.70
CA ASP A 13 0.67 -5.69 -0.74
C ASP A 13 -0.61 -5.18 -1.40
N PHE A 14 -0.49 -4.41 -2.48
CA PHE A 14 -1.64 -3.94 -3.26
C PHE A 14 -1.72 -4.68 -4.60
N SER A 15 -2.89 -5.24 -4.90
CA SER A 15 -3.11 -5.99 -6.13
C SER A 15 -3.13 -5.07 -7.33
N LYS A 16 -2.21 -5.31 -8.27
CA LYS A 16 -2.13 -4.58 -9.56
C LYS A 16 -2.15 -3.07 -9.35
N ALA A 17 -1.29 -2.58 -8.47
CA ALA A 17 -1.31 -1.19 -8.00
C ALA A 17 -1.27 -0.16 -9.15
N PHE A 18 -0.42 -0.40 -10.16
CA PHE A 18 -0.33 0.45 -11.35
C PHE A 18 -1.57 0.37 -12.24
N ASP A 19 -2.25 -0.78 -12.31
CA ASP A 19 -3.42 -0.97 -13.17
C ASP A 19 -4.71 -0.48 -12.52
N THR A 20 -4.75 -0.30 -11.20
CA THR A 20 -5.97 0.04 -10.46
C THR A 20 -6.16 1.54 -10.24
N ILE A 21 -5.18 2.38 -10.58
CA ILE A 21 -5.28 3.84 -10.39
C ILE A 21 -6.48 4.42 -11.14
N CYS A 22 -7.41 5.05 -10.41
CA CYS A 22 -8.56 5.72 -11.01
C CYS A 22 -8.19 7.13 -11.49
N PHE A 23 -8.54 7.48 -12.74
CA PHE A 23 -8.22 8.80 -13.30
C PHE A 23 -8.85 9.93 -12.48
N LYS A 24 -10.12 9.78 -12.09
CA LYS A 24 -10.84 10.78 -11.29
C LYS A 24 -10.13 11.03 -9.96
N SER A 25 -9.86 9.97 -9.20
CA SER A 25 -9.16 10.07 -7.91
C SER A 25 -7.76 10.68 -8.07
N THR A 26 -7.06 10.37 -9.16
CA THR A 26 -5.74 10.95 -9.46
C THR A 26 -5.83 12.47 -9.62
N ILE A 27 -6.77 12.95 -10.43
CA ILE A 27 -6.97 14.38 -10.65
C ILE A 27 -7.37 15.08 -9.35
N GLU A 28 -8.26 14.49 -8.55
CA GLU A 28 -8.69 15.06 -7.27
C GLU A 28 -7.53 15.17 -6.26
N LYS A 29 -6.69 14.12 -6.16
CA LYS A 29 -5.51 14.14 -5.28
C LYS A 29 -4.49 15.17 -5.73
N PHE A 30 -4.22 15.26 -7.03
CA PHE A 30 -3.26 16.24 -7.54
C PHE A 30 -3.78 17.67 -7.42
N TYR A 31 -5.09 17.88 -7.57
CA TYR A 31 -5.69 19.18 -7.27
C TYR A 31 -5.49 19.58 -5.81
N LYS A 32 -5.69 18.64 -4.87
CA LYS A 32 -5.43 18.87 -3.43
C LYS A 32 -3.96 19.15 -3.11
N LEU A 33 -3.03 18.58 -3.89
CA LEU A 33 -1.59 18.87 -3.81
C LEU A 33 -1.22 20.24 -4.40
N GLY A 34 -2.17 20.98 -4.99
CA GLY A 34 -1.95 22.34 -5.49
C GLY A 34 -1.53 22.44 -6.96
N PHE A 35 -1.67 21.36 -7.75
CA PHE A 35 -1.37 21.42 -9.18
C PHE A 35 -2.39 22.27 -9.95
N SER A 36 -1.90 23.03 -10.94
CA SER A 36 -2.73 23.92 -11.75
C SER A 36 -3.73 23.15 -12.61
N THR A 37 -4.88 23.76 -12.91
CA THR A 37 -5.89 23.17 -13.81
C THR A 37 -5.33 22.81 -15.18
N THR A 38 -4.38 23.60 -15.71
CA THR A 38 -3.72 23.31 -16.98
C THR A 38 -2.93 22.01 -16.93
N PHE A 39 -2.16 21.80 -15.85
CA PHE A 39 -1.43 20.55 -15.64
C PHE A 39 -2.39 19.37 -15.48
N LEU A 40 -3.47 19.53 -14.72
CA LEU A 40 -4.46 18.46 -14.52
C LEU A 40 -5.16 18.04 -15.82
N LYS A 41 -5.48 18.99 -16.70
CA LYS A 41 -6.02 18.70 -18.04
C LYS A 41 -5.02 17.91 -18.89
N TRP A 42 -3.75 18.30 -18.85
CA TRP A 42 -2.68 17.57 -19.53
C TRP A 42 -2.50 16.15 -18.97
N LEU A 43 -2.51 16.00 -17.64
CA LEU A 43 -2.42 14.69 -16.98
C LEU A 43 -3.60 13.79 -17.35
N LEU A 44 -4.83 14.32 -17.36
CA LEU A 44 -6.00 13.58 -17.79
C LEU A 44 -5.87 13.12 -19.25
N SER A 45 -5.35 13.99 -20.13
CA SER A 45 -5.07 13.64 -21.52
C SER A 45 -4.00 12.55 -21.63
N TYR A 46 -2.98 12.55 -20.75
CA TYR A 46 -1.94 11.52 -20.71
C TYR A 46 -2.49 10.16 -20.26
N LEU A 47 -3.44 10.15 -19.32
CA LEU A 47 -4.00 8.93 -18.74
C LEU A 47 -5.11 8.30 -19.59
N SER A 48 -5.93 9.12 -20.26
CA SER A 48 -7.13 8.71 -21.00
C SER A 48 -6.87 8.43 -22.49
N GLY A 49 -7.89 7.95 -23.20
CA GLY A 49 -7.80 7.69 -24.65
C GLY A 49 -6.97 6.46 -25.04
N ARG A 50 -6.57 5.64 -24.06
CA ARG A 50 -5.77 4.43 -24.28
C ARG A 50 -6.65 3.20 -24.54
N SER A 51 -6.12 2.26 -25.28
CA SER A 51 -6.70 0.93 -25.47
C SER A 51 -5.64 -0.16 -25.32
N GLN A 52 -6.08 -1.38 -25.04
CA GLN A 52 -5.27 -2.59 -24.95
C GLN A 52 -5.82 -3.67 -25.84
N PHE A 53 -4.96 -4.59 -26.26
CA PHE A 53 -5.32 -5.84 -26.92
C PHE A 53 -4.30 -6.91 -26.49
N VAL A 54 -4.65 -8.18 -26.71
CA VAL A 54 -3.77 -9.32 -26.46
C VAL A 54 -3.36 -9.91 -27.80
N GLN A 55 -2.07 -10.18 -27.97
CA GLN A 55 -1.54 -10.89 -29.13
C GLN A 55 -0.87 -12.18 -28.68
N ILE A 56 -1.21 -13.29 -29.34
CA ILE A 56 -0.56 -14.60 -29.16
C ILE A 56 -0.19 -15.07 -30.57
N ASP A 57 1.12 -15.26 -30.79
CA ASP A 57 1.69 -15.50 -32.11
C ASP A 57 1.20 -14.45 -33.13
N ASP A 58 0.58 -14.90 -34.22
CA ASP A 58 0.07 -14.04 -35.29
C ASP A 58 -1.40 -13.62 -35.10
N LYS A 59 -2.02 -13.97 -33.96
CA LYS A 59 -3.43 -13.66 -33.69
C LYS A 59 -3.56 -12.55 -32.64
N SER A 60 -4.31 -11.51 -32.99
CA SER A 60 -4.62 -10.39 -32.10
C SER A 60 -6.10 -10.35 -31.72
N SER A 61 -6.38 -9.98 -30.47
CA SER A 61 -7.74 -9.69 -30.02
C SER A 61 -8.22 -8.34 -30.56
N SER A 62 -9.52 -8.07 -30.41
CA SER A 62 -10.03 -6.71 -30.58
C SER A 62 -9.43 -5.77 -29.53
N HIS A 63 -9.29 -4.49 -29.89
CA HIS A 63 -8.93 -3.43 -28.96
C HIS A 63 -10.05 -3.21 -27.94
N LYS A 64 -9.67 -2.99 -26.68
CA LYS A 64 -10.56 -2.62 -25.58
C LYS A 64 -10.07 -1.33 -24.93
N PRO A 65 -10.95 -0.35 -24.65
CA PRO A 65 -10.54 0.88 -23.99
C PRO A 65 -10.07 0.61 -22.56
N ILE A 66 -9.13 1.43 -22.10
CA ILE A 66 -8.61 1.41 -20.72
C ILE A 66 -9.18 2.61 -19.97
N HIS A 67 -9.83 2.34 -18.83
CA HIS A 67 -10.49 3.37 -18.02
C HIS A 67 -9.76 3.66 -16.70
N PHE A 68 -8.70 2.91 -16.41
CA PHE A 68 -7.94 2.98 -15.16
C PHE A 68 -6.49 2.56 -15.40
N GLY A 69 -5.65 2.81 -14.41
CA GLY A 69 -4.26 2.45 -14.39
C GLY A 69 -3.35 3.44 -15.10
N ILE A 70 -2.08 3.42 -14.76
CA ILE A 70 -1.04 4.24 -15.38
C ILE A 70 -0.27 3.40 -16.42
N PRO A 71 0.22 4.00 -17.52
CA PRO A 71 0.98 3.24 -18.52
C PRO A 71 2.24 2.61 -17.91
N GLN A 72 2.29 1.28 -17.87
CA GLN A 72 3.47 0.54 -17.40
C GLN A 72 4.65 0.78 -18.37
N GLY A 73 5.86 0.86 -17.83
CA GLY A 73 7.06 1.19 -18.60
C GLY A 73 7.18 2.67 -19.00
N SER A 74 6.25 3.53 -18.59
CA SER A 74 6.36 4.97 -18.83
C SER A 74 7.23 5.68 -17.78
N ILE A 75 7.92 6.73 -18.21
CA ILE A 75 8.78 7.56 -17.34
C ILE A 75 7.97 8.21 -16.22
N LEU A 76 6.74 8.65 -16.52
CA LEU A 76 5.88 9.36 -15.57
C LEU A 76 5.08 8.43 -14.66
N GLY A 77 4.94 7.15 -15.01
CA GLY A 77 4.15 6.19 -14.23
C GLY A 77 4.54 6.18 -12.75
N PRO A 78 5.82 5.93 -12.40
CA PRO A 78 6.27 5.92 -11.00
C PRO A 78 6.02 7.23 -10.26
N LEU A 79 6.25 8.38 -10.92
CA LEU A 79 5.99 9.69 -10.31
C LEU A 79 4.50 9.89 -10.03
N ILE A 80 3.63 9.53 -10.98
CA ILE A 80 2.18 9.62 -10.81
C ILE A 80 1.73 8.73 -9.66
N PHE A 81 2.26 7.50 -9.57
CA PHE A 81 1.96 6.58 -8.48
C PHE A 81 2.33 7.17 -7.12
N ASN A 82 3.56 7.68 -6.96
CA ASN A 82 4.03 8.24 -5.68
C ASN A 82 3.16 9.41 -5.21
N LEU A 83 2.78 10.30 -6.14
CA LEU A 83 1.88 11.42 -5.82
C LEU A 83 0.45 10.94 -5.52
N TYR A 84 -0.01 9.85 -6.14
CA TYR A 84 -1.32 9.26 -5.90
C TYR A 84 -1.46 8.68 -4.48
N VAL A 85 -0.37 8.12 -3.94
CA VAL A 85 -0.34 7.52 -2.59
C VAL A 85 0.21 8.46 -1.52
N ALA A 86 0.51 9.72 -1.86
CA ALA A 86 1.17 10.67 -0.95
C ALA A 86 0.39 10.93 0.36
N ASP A 87 -0.94 10.83 0.32
CA ASP A 87 -1.84 10.99 1.47
C ASP A 87 -2.03 9.70 2.30
N LEU A 88 -1.35 8.59 1.95
CA LEU A 88 -1.43 7.35 2.72
C LEU A 88 -0.87 7.57 4.14
N ASN A 89 0.24 8.28 4.27
CA ASN A 89 0.86 8.52 5.57
C ASN A 89 -0.05 9.29 6.54
N ASP A 90 -1.00 10.09 6.02
CA ASP A 90 -1.95 10.85 6.84
C ASP A 90 -2.95 9.94 7.57
N VAL A 91 -3.17 8.71 7.09
CA VAL A 91 -4.07 7.75 7.72
C VAL A 91 -3.37 6.80 8.70
N ILE A 92 -2.03 6.81 8.72
CA ILE A 92 -1.23 5.97 9.61
C ILE A 92 -1.28 6.53 11.04
N SER A 93 -1.53 5.66 12.02
CA SER A 93 -1.60 6.09 13.41
C SER A 93 -0.22 6.52 13.91
N SER A 94 -0.16 7.55 14.76
CA SER A 94 1.09 8.19 15.23
C SER A 94 2.11 7.27 15.91
N HIS A 95 1.71 6.09 16.37
CA HIS A 95 2.58 5.09 17.00
C HIS A 95 3.08 4.01 16.04
N ILE A 96 2.62 4.04 14.78
CA ILE A 96 3.04 3.13 13.73
C ILE A 96 3.89 3.92 12.75
N ASN A 97 5.07 3.40 12.45
CA ASN A 97 5.91 3.92 11.38
C ASN A 97 5.47 3.28 10.06
N CYS A 98 5.55 4.05 8.98
CA CYS A 98 5.25 3.60 7.63
C CYS A 98 6.47 3.85 6.75
N TYR A 99 6.86 2.84 5.99
CA TYR A 99 7.85 2.95 4.93
C TYR A 99 7.18 2.53 3.63
N GLN A 100 7.24 3.39 2.61
CA GLN A 100 6.67 3.11 1.30
C GLN A 100 7.73 3.21 0.23
N TYR A 101 7.70 2.26 -0.70
CA TYR A 101 8.51 2.29 -1.89
C TYR A 101 7.71 1.74 -3.06
N ALA A 102 7.34 2.59 -4.01
CA ALA A 102 6.34 2.25 -5.03
C ALA A 102 5.09 1.64 -4.36
N ASP A 103 4.63 0.48 -4.82
CA ASP A 103 3.47 -0.22 -4.29
C ASP A 103 3.73 -1.00 -2.98
N ASP A 104 4.99 -1.22 -2.61
CA ASP A 104 5.33 -1.88 -1.34
C ASP A 104 5.12 -0.93 -0.17
N THR A 105 4.28 -1.34 0.79
CA THR A 105 4.01 -0.57 2.02
C THR A 105 4.33 -1.41 3.25
N THR A 106 5.30 -0.96 4.04
CA THR A 106 5.70 -1.61 5.30
C THR A 106 5.26 -0.77 6.49
N LEU A 107 4.40 -1.33 7.33
CA LEU A 107 4.03 -0.76 8.62
C LEU A 107 4.82 -1.44 9.73
N TYR A 108 5.36 -0.69 10.68
CA TYR A 108 6.07 -1.29 11.80
C TYR A 108 6.01 -0.46 13.08
N ASN A 109 6.12 -1.16 14.21
CA ASN A 109 6.23 -0.57 15.52
C ASN A 109 7.33 -1.27 16.31
N HIS A 110 8.16 -0.48 17.01
CA HIS A 110 9.09 -0.99 18.00
C HIS A 110 8.46 -0.88 19.38
N CYS A 111 8.48 -1.96 20.15
CA CYS A 111 7.94 -1.97 21.51
C CYS A 111 8.67 -2.98 22.39
N LYS A 112 8.45 -2.94 23.71
CA LYS A 112 8.87 -4.03 24.60
C LYS A 112 7.87 -5.17 24.50
N VAL A 113 8.29 -6.38 24.88
CA VAL A 113 7.41 -7.57 24.90
C VAL A 113 6.17 -7.35 25.77
N ALA A 114 6.31 -6.64 26.89
CA ALA A 114 5.20 -6.29 27.77
C ALA A 114 4.12 -5.45 27.08
N ASP A 115 4.49 -4.67 26.07
CA ASP A 115 3.60 -3.75 25.34
C ASP A 115 3.10 -4.34 24.01
N LEU A 116 3.47 -5.58 23.68
CA LEU A 116 3.17 -6.21 22.39
C LEU A 116 1.67 -6.20 22.07
N THR A 117 0.81 -6.52 23.05
CA THR A 117 -0.64 -6.53 22.86
C THR A 117 -1.20 -5.13 22.53
N THR A 118 -0.63 -4.08 23.14
CA THR A 118 -0.97 -2.68 22.81
C THR A 118 -0.47 -2.31 21.41
N GLY A 119 0.70 -2.81 21.02
CA GLY A 119 1.25 -2.71 19.67
C GLY A 119 0.34 -3.37 18.62
N GLU A 120 -0.10 -4.60 18.86
CA GLU A 120 -1.04 -5.34 18.01
C GLU A 120 -2.36 -4.58 17.84
N THR A 121 -2.91 -4.06 18.94
CA THR A 121 -4.13 -3.24 18.91
C THR A 121 -3.97 -1.97 18.05
N SER A 122 -2.84 -1.28 18.19
CA SER A 122 -2.53 -0.06 17.43
C SER A 122 -2.29 -0.35 15.96
N MET A 123 -1.66 -1.49 15.65
CA MET A 123 -1.45 -1.97 14.29
C MET A 123 -2.79 -2.33 13.63
N ASN A 124 -3.68 -3.07 14.30
CA ASN A 124 -5.01 -3.40 13.78
C ASN A 124 -5.84 -2.15 13.46
N LYS A 125 -5.87 -1.16 14.35
CA LYS A 125 -6.54 0.12 14.08
C LYS A 125 -5.98 0.80 12.83
N THR A 126 -4.66 0.71 12.63
CA THR A 126 -3.99 1.28 11.45
C THR A 126 -4.33 0.49 10.19
N LEU A 127 -4.38 -0.84 10.23
CA LEU A 127 -4.80 -1.67 9.12
C LEU A 127 -6.25 -1.39 8.70
N THR A 128 -7.16 -1.18 9.64
CA THR A 128 -8.54 -0.77 9.32
C THR A 128 -8.57 0.59 8.60
N LYS A 129 -7.82 1.58 9.09
CA LYS A 129 -7.71 2.88 8.41
C LYS A 129 -7.11 2.76 7.02
N LEU A 130 -6.05 1.97 6.88
CA LEU A 130 -5.39 1.69 5.60
C LEU A 130 -6.36 1.04 4.61
N SER A 131 -7.12 0.03 5.04
CA SER A 131 -8.14 -0.63 4.21
C SER A 131 -9.23 0.34 3.74
N ASN A 132 -9.74 1.19 4.64
CA ASN A 132 -10.73 2.22 4.29
C ASN A 132 -10.17 3.24 3.28
N TRP A 133 -8.93 3.71 3.52
CA TRP A 133 -8.25 4.62 2.60
C TRP A 133 -8.01 3.98 1.24
N SER A 134 -7.64 2.69 1.21
CA SER A 134 -7.33 1.99 -0.03
C SER A 134 -8.58 1.78 -0.87
N GLN A 135 -9.73 1.47 -0.24
CA GLN A 135 -11.02 1.40 -0.92
C GLN A 135 -11.40 2.75 -1.55
N GLY A 136 -11.27 3.85 -0.80
CA GLY A 136 -11.52 5.20 -1.33
C GLY A 136 -10.53 5.63 -2.43
N SER A 137 -9.30 5.12 -2.36
CA SER A 137 -8.23 5.36 -3.35
C SER A 137 -8.21 4.30 -4.46
N ASN A 138 -9.22 3.46 -4.60
CA ASN A 138 -9.26 2.39 -5.61
C ASN A 138 -7.98 1.53 -5.69
N LEU A 139 -7.31 1.31 -4.55
CA LEU A 139 -6.15 0.45 -4.41
C LEU A 139 -6.55 -0.78 -3.61
N ALA A 140 -6.56 -1.94 -4.27
CA ALA A 140 -7.02 -3.18 -3.66
C ALA A 140 -5.92 -3.77 -2.76
N LEU A 141 -6.04 -3.59 -1.45
CA LEU A 141 -5.17 -4.26 -0.48
C LEU A 141 -5.37 -5.78 -0.62
N ASN A 142 -4.27 -6.52 -0.76
CA ASN A 142 -4.27 -7.97 -0.93
C ASN A 142 -4.03 -8.66 0.43
N PRO A 143 -5.04 -9.25 1.07
CA PRO A 143 -4.86 -9.84 2.38
C PRO A 143 -3.99 -11.10 2.35
N THR A 144 -4.14 -11.93 1.32
CA THR A 144 -3.37 -13.18 1.16
C THR A 144 -1.87 -12.92 1.04
N LYS A 145 -1.50 -11.84 0.33
CA LYS A 145 -0.10 -11.43 0.17
C LYS A 145 0.41 -10.54 1.30
N THR A 146 -0.49 -9.88 2.03
CA THR A 146 -0.10 -9.08 3.20
C THR A 146 0.41 -9.99 4.32
N LYS A 147 1.63 -9.77 4.79
CA LYS A 147 2.28 -10.62 5.80
C LYS A 147 2.54 -9.88 7.10
N CYS A 148 2.32 -10.56 8.22
CA CYS A 148 2.65 -10.09 9.55
C CYS A 148 3.87 -10.83 10.08
N MET A 149 4.82 -10.11 10.66
CA MET A 149 6.06 -10.67 11.17
C MET A 149 6.44 -10.01 12.49
N LEU A 150 7.02 -10.79 13.40
CA LEU A 150 7.60 -10.30 14.64
C LEU A 150 9.12 -10.51 14.60
N PHE A 151 9.87 -9.42 14.50
CA PHE A 151 11.33 -9.46 14.53
C PHE A 151 11.84 -9.27 15.95
N THR A 152 12.71 -10.19 16.38
CA THR A 152 13.28 -10.25 17.73
C THR A 152 14.72 -10.76 17.65
N THR A 153 15.51 -10.55 18.70
CA THR A 153 16.79 -11.27 18.83
C THR A 153 16.53 -12.70 19.31
N SER A 154 17.40 -13.65 18.97
CA SER A 154 17.26 -15.05 19.43
C SER A 154 17.14 -15.15 20.95
N GLN A 155 17.91 -14.34 21.68
CA GLN A 155 17.88 -14.26 23.15
C GLN A 155 16.49 -13.88 23.66
N MET A 156 15.88 -12.84 23.09
CA MET A 156 14.54 -12.41 23.48
C MET A 156 13.46 -13.42 23.08
N SER A 157 13.59 -14.01 21.89
CA SER A 157 12.67 -15.03 21.41
C SER A 157 12.62 -16.23 22.36
N THR A 158 13.78 -16.72 22.80
CA THR A 158 13.88 -17.84 23.75
C THR A 158 13.40 -17.45 25.14
N TYR A 159 13.83 -16.31 25.67
CA TYR A 159 13.49 -15.90 27.04
C TYR A 159 11.99 -15.64 27.23
N HIS A 160 11.32 -15.09 26.21
CA HIS A 160 9.88 -14.76 26.25
C HIS A 160 9.01 -15.74 25.46
N SER A 161 9.56 -16.84 24.96
CA SER A 161 8.87 -17.85 24.14
C SER A 161 8.07 -17.24 22.98
N LEU A 162 8.67 -16.29 22.24
CA LEU A 162 7.97 -15.51 21.21
C LEU A 162 7.78 -16.27 19.90
N SER A 163 8.57 -17.32 19.64
CA SER A 163 8.47 -18.13 18.41
C SER A 163 7.15 -18.88 18.28
N SER A 164 6.49 -19.19 19.39
CA SER A 164 5.21 -19.91 19.42
C SER A 164 4.01 -19.01 19.71
N ARG A 165 4.21 -17.71 19.97
CA ARG A 165 3.11 -16.77 20.22
C ARG A 165 2.43 -16.40 18.91
N PRO A 166 1.12 -16.66 18.75
CA PRO A 166 0.38 -16.19 17.58
C PRO A 166 0.25 -14.66 17.63
N LEU A 167 0.42 -14.01 16.48
CA LEU A 167 0.15 -12.57 16.33
C LEU A 167 -1.34 -12.34 16.17
N GLN A 168 -1.90 -11.44 16.97
CA GLN A 168 -3.31 -11.07 16.91
C GLN A 168 -3.51 -9.90 15.94
N LEU A 169 -3.22 -10.12 14.65
CA LEU A 169 -3.41 -9.10 13.61
C LEU A 169 -4.52 -9.47 12.64
N ALA A 170 -5.44 -8.52 12.42
CA ALA A 170 -6.57 -8.63 11.51
C ALA A 170 -6.14 -8.28 10.08
N VAL A 171 -5.32 -9.14 9.48
CA VAL A 171 -5.14 -9.15 8.01
C VAL A 171 -6.20 -10.12 7.49
N GLU A 172 -7.39 -9.60 7.18
CA GLU A 172 -8.57 -10.41 6.86
C GLU A 172 -8.35 -11.30 5.63
N GLU A 173 -8.14 -12.60 5.81
CA GLU A 173 -8.58 -13.59 4.83
C GLU A 173 -10.11 -13.64 4.88
N LYS A 174 -10.78 -13.14 3.84
CA LYS A 174 -12.16 -13.55 3.51
C LYS A 174 -12.11 -14.52 2.34
#